data_AF-A0A2C7A9T8-F1
#
_entry.id   AF-A0A2C7A9T8-F1
#
_cell.length_a   1.000
_cell.length_b   1.000
_cell.length_c   1.000
_cell.angle_alpha   90.00
_cell.angle_beta   90.00
_cell.angle_gamma   90.00
#
_symmetry.space_group_name_H-M   'P 1'
#
loop_
_entity.id
_entity.type
_entity.pdbx_description
1 polymer ?
#
loop_
_entity_poly.entity_id
_entity_poly.type
_entity_poly.pdbx_seq_one_letter_code
_entity_poly.pdbx_strand_id
1 'polypeptide(L)'
;MGPGGSGPGGNRPGGNSPDRAGAGPEDAAGGPLLVAAAETVGARGLAEIAAAALQPPLLLLAPVRAAAVLHRPVAAAAVQREEGVVALRPPAALLAPEALRRLADPVAERLLPELPELLPAPPLAPAALALAKLSRLLPALVAAPVQAEAAARLGLLAVPAADVLAYPASAAASLTRVAEARVPLGDARDARIVAFRAADGGIEHLAILVGEPEKLAAAGGAPLVRAHSECFTGDLLGSLRCDCGPQLRGAIHRMAQEGSGVLLYLAQEGRGIGLVNKLRAYTLQDGGLDTLDANRALGYGADERGFLVAATMLEQLGIRRVRLLTNNPDKMAGLAACGITVEGREAHQFAANGVNNGYLATKAARFGHLLG
;
A
#
# COMPACT_ATOMS: atom_id res chain seq x y z
N MET A 1 -27.26 49.66 60.31
CA MET A 1 -28.32 48.80 59.73
C MET A 1 -28.01 48.65 58.24
N GLY A 2 -27.78 47.43 57.75
CA GLY A 2 -27.68 47.15 56.29
C GLY A 2 -29.04 47.31 55.59
N PRO A 3 -29.26 46.89 54.33
CA PRO A 3 -28.48 45.99 53.45
C PRO A 3 -28.11 46.70 52.11
N GLY A 4 -27.37 46.20 51.11
CA GLY A 4 -27.36 44.93 50.37
C GLY A 4 -27.62 45.22 48.87
N GLY A 5 -26.91 44.54 47.95
CA GLY A 5 -27.17 44.55 46.49
C GLY A 5 -25.94 44.93 45.64
N SER A 6 -25.17 43.97 45.11
CA SER A 6 -25.30 43.32 43.79
C SER A 6 -25.00 44.25 42.60
N GLY A 7 -23.94 43.91 41.83
CA GLY A 7 -23.36 44.70 40.73
C GLY A 7 -24.26 44.88 39.49
N PRO A 8 -23.78 45.52 38.41
CA PRO A 8 -22.82 44.84 37.51
C PRO A 8 -21.79 45.73 36.77
N GLY A 9 -20.77 45.07 36.20
CA GLY A 9 -20.25 45.32 34.85
C GLY A 9 -19.71 46.71 34.49
N GLY A 10 -18.44 46.97 34.81
CA GLY A 10 -17.65 48.07 34.25
C GLY A 10 -16.71 47.59 33.14
N ASN A 11 -17.06 47.94 31.90
CA ASN A 11 -16.27 47.77 30.68
C ASN A 11 -14.98 48.62 30.76
N ARG A 12 -13.81 48.06 30.48
CA ARG A 12 -12.57 48.83 30.17
C ARG A 12 -12.03 48.42 28.80
N PRO A 13 -11.69 49.37 27.92
CA PRO A 13 -11.12 49.09 26.62
C PRO A 13 -9.57 49.04 26.67
N GLY A 14 -9.00 48.23 25.78
CA GLY A 14 -7.87 48.61 24.94
C GLY A 14 -6.47 48.61 25.57
N GLY A 15 -5.74 47.51 25.35
CA GLY A 15 -4.28 47.49 25.36
C GLY A 15 -3.81 46.42 24.37
N ASN A 16 -3.55 46.83 23.12
CA ASN A 16 -3.02 45.98 22.07
C ASN A 16 -1.57 45.56 22.42
N SER A 17 -1.31 44.26 22.48
CA SER A 17 0.03 43.69 22.30
C SER A 17 -0.13 42.49 21.36
N PRO A 18 0.52 42.49 20.19
CA PRO A 18 0.49 41.35 19.31
C PRO A 18 1.61 40.41 19.76
N ASP A 19 1.29 39.37 20.53
CA ASP A 19 2.22 38.26 20.63
C ASP A 19 1.61 36.98 21.17
N ARG A 20 2.07 35.88 20.56
CA ARG A 20 1.75 34.47 20.81
C ARG A 20 0.49 33.94 20.15
N ALA A 21 0.52 33.93 18.82
CA ALA A 21 -0.03 32.78 18.09
C ALA A 21 0.74 31.54 18.58
N GLY A 22 0.02 30.63 19.23
CA GLY A 22 0.58 29.36 19.68
C GLY A 22 1.01 28.55 18.46
N ALA A 23 2.29 28.19 18.43
CA ALA A 23 2.82 27.23 17.48
C ALA A 23 2.04 25.91 17.65
N GLY A 24 1.40 25.46 16.57
CA GLY A 24 0.80 24.15 16.48
C GLY A 24 1.87 23.04 16.43
N PRO A 25 1.45 21.76 16.44
CA PRO A 25 2.37 20.62 16.45
C PRO A 25 3.19 20.43 15.15
N GLU A 26 3.09 21.36 14.19
CA GLU A 26 3.71 21.27 12.86
C GLU A 26 5.17 21.74 12.81
N ASP A 27 5.67 22.43 13.86
CA ASP A 27 7.04 22.98 13.91
C ASP A 27 8.09 22.05 14.56
N ALA A 28 7.77 20.78 14.77
CA ALA A 28 8.72 19.82 15.34
C ALA A 28 9.58 19.12 14.26
N ALA A 29 10.65 19.83 13.86
CA ALA A 29 11.94 19.33 13.35
C ALA A 29 12.05 18.86 11.87
N GLY A 30 12.66 19.71 11.05
CA GLY A 30 13.28 19.38 9.77
C GLY A 30 12.63 20.09 8.57
N GLY A 31 13.39 20.91 7.84
CA GLY A 31 12.93 21.51 6.57
C GLY A 31 12.57 20.45 5.51
N PRO A 32 12.11 20.88 4.32
CA PRO A 32 11.66 19.95 3.29
C PRO A 32 12.75 18.97 2.87
N LEU A 33 12.32 17.76 2.52
CA LEU A 33 13.18 16.69 2.03
C LEU A 33 12.93 16.50 0.54
N LEU A 34 13.91 16.86 -0.29
CA LEU A 34 13.90 16.56 -1.71
C LEU A 34 14.23 15.07 -1.91
N VAL A 35 13.41 14.35 -2.67
CA VAL A 35 13.59 12.91 -2.89
C VAL A 35 13.44 12.53 -4.37
N ALA A 36 14.18 11.50 -4.78
CA ALA A 36 14.03 10.85 -6.09
C ALA A 36 14.22 9.34 -5.96
N ALA A 37 13.45 8.56 -6.72
CA ALA A 37 13.58 7.10 -6.68
C ALA A 37 14.92 6.65 -7.26
N ALA A 38 15.65 5.84 -6.50
CA ALA A 38 16.96 5.33 -6.89
C ALA A 38 16.90 4.53 -8.20
N GLU A 39 15.76 3.89 -8.49
CA GLU A 39 15.61 3.10 -9.71
C GLU A 39 15.38 3.93 -10.99
N THR A 40 14.88 5.18 -10.88
CA THR A 40 14.52 6.01 -12.03
C THR A 40 15.33 7.31 -12.17
N VAL A 41 16.00 7.76 -11.10
CA VAL A 41 16.73 9.03 -11.10
C VAL A 41 17.86 9.04 -12.14
N GLY A 42 17.87 10.06 -12.99
CA GLY A 42 18.91 10.29 -13.99
C GLY A 42 20.08 11.14 -13.46
N ALA A 43 21.16 11.23 -14.24
CA ALA A 43 22.33 12.02 -13.87
C ALA A 43 22.00 13.51 -13.62
N ARG A 44 21.09 14.07 -14.44
CA ARG A 44 20.59 15.43 -14.25
C ARG A 44 19.88 15.61 -12.91
N GLY A 45 18.97 14.70 -12.56
CA GLY A 45 18.23 14.75 -11.30
C GLY A 45 19.15 14.64 -10.08
N LEU A 46 20.18 13.79 -10.15
CA LEU A 46 21.20 13.72 -9.09
C LEU A 46 22.00 15.02 -8.94
N ALA A 47 22.35 15.67 -10.06
CA ALA A 47 23.03 16.97 -10.04
C ALA A 47 22.14 18.07 -9.45
N GLU A 48 20.85 18.09 -9.81
CA GLU A 48 19.86 19.03 -9.25
C GLU A 48 19.68 18.82 -7.74
N ILE A 49 19.60 17.56 -7.28
CA ILE A 49 19.56 17.22 -5.85
C ILE A 49 20.83 17.72 -5.15
N ALA A 50 22.01 17.38 -5.67
CA ALA A 50 23.28 17.78 -5.06
C ALA A 50 23.44 19.31 -4.98
N ALA A 51 23.01 20.04 -6.01
CA ALA A 51 23.08 21.50 -6.06
C ALA A 51 22.11 22.19 -5.09
N ALA A 52 20.95 21.57 -4.81
CA ALA A 52 19.94 22.12 -3.91
C ALA A 52 20.13 21.70 -2.44
N ALA A 53 20.92 20.67 -2.19
CA ALA A 53 21.07 20.04 -0.88
C ALA A 53 21.79 20.94 0.14
N LEU A 54 21.23 21.03 1.35
CA LEU A 54 21.87 21.67 2.50
C LEU A 54 22.92 20.78 3.17
N GLN A 55 22.85 19.48 2.91
CA GLN A 55 23.75 18.45 3.43
C GLN A 55 23.99 17.39 2.35
N PRO A 56 25.08 16.60 2.40
CA PRO A 56 25.33 15.55 1.42
C PRO A 56 24.11 14.61 1.25
N PRO A 57 23.73 14.25 0.02
CA PRO A 57 22.59 13.37 -0.23
C PRO A 57 22.71 12.03 0.49
N LEU A 58 21.57 11.52 0.92
CA LEU A 58 21.37 10.25 1.61
C LEU A 58 20.75 9.23 0.67
N LEU A 59 20.99 7.95 0.94
CA LEU A 59 20.25 6.84 0.38
C LEU A 59 19.29 6.31 1.47
N LEU A 60 17.99 6.45 1.25
CA LEU A 60 16.95 5.89 2.10
C LEU A 60 16.55 4.52 1.57
N LEU A 61 16.57 3.50 2.42
CA LEU A 61 16.20 2.13 2.09
C LEU A 61 15.25 1.56 3.13
N ALA A 62 14.41 0.62 2.70
CA ALA A 62 13.74 -0.29 3.62
C ALA A 62 14.76 -1.13 4.42
N PRO A 63 14.45 -1.59 5.65
CA PRO A 63 15.44 -2.14 6.58
C PRO A 63 16.10 -3.42 6.08
N VAL A 64 15.33 -4.33 5.49
CA VAL A 64 15.86 -5.59 4.96
C VAL A 64 16.76 -5.35 3.75
N ARG A 65 16.38 -4.42 2.87
CA ARG A 65 17.23 -4.01 1.76
C ARG A 65 18.52 -3.35 2.24
N ALA A 66 18.44 -2.49 3.25
CA ALA A 66 19.62 -1.86 3.86
C ALA A 66 20.55 -2.88 4.50
N ALA A 67 20.02 -3.89 5.19
CA ALA A 67 20.81 -4.96 5.78
C ALA A 67 21.55 -5.79 4.72
N ALA A 68 20.89 -6.07 3.59
CA ALA A 68 21.50 -6.74 2.44
C ALA A 68 22.66 -5.91 1.86
N VAL A 69 22.41 -4.62 1.60
CA VAL A 69 23.41 -3.66 1.07
C VAL A 69 24.61 -3.49 2.01
N LEU A 70 24.39 -3.49 3.32
CA LEU A 70 25.45 -3.34 4.32
C LEU A 70 26.15 -4.65 4.69
N HIS A 71 25.64 -5.80 4.23
CA HIS A 71 26.05 -7.14 4.66
C HIS A 71 26.09 -7.33 6.18
N ARG A 72 25.20 -6.63 6.91
CA ARG A 72 25.05 -6.74 8.37
C ARG A 72 23.64 -6.37 8.81
N PRO A 73 23.17 -6.88 9.96
CA PRO A 73 21.88 -6.47 10.51
C PRO A 73 21.85 -4.95 10.77
N VAL A 74 20.72 -4.33 10.43
CA VAL A 74 20.37 -2.98 10.90
C VAL A 74 19.49 -3.11 12.15
N ALA A 75 19.53 -2.13 13.06
CA ALA A 75 19.00 -2.25 14.42
C ALA A 75 17.57 -2.86 14.48
N ALA A 76 17.35 -3.77 15.42
CA ALA A 76 16.11 -4.56 15.53
C ALA A 76 14.84 -3.70 15.62
N ALA A 77 14.89 -2.52 16.23
CA ALA A 77 13.74 -1.60 16.29
C ALA A 77 13.30 -1.06 14.92
N ALA A 78 14.23 -0.96 13.96
CA ALA A 78 13.93 -0.59 12.57
C ALA A 78 13.49 -1.80 11.74
N VAL A 79 13.95 -3.02 12.06
CA VAL A 79 13.60 -4.27 11.34
C VAL A 79 12.26 -4.86 11.81
N GLN A 80 11.90 -4.68 13.08
CA GLN A 80 10.64 -5.16 13.65
C GLN A 80 9.43 -4.31 13.25
N ARG A 81 9.65 -3.05 12.84
CA ARG A 81 8.61 -2.23 12.21
C ARG A 81 8.74 -2.46 10.70
N GLU A 82 7.75 -3.08 10.07
CA GLU A 82 7.69 -3.21 8.60
C GLU A 82 7.70 -1.83 7.87
N GLU A 83 7.60 -0.76 8.65
CA GLU A 83 7.59 0.66 8.26
C GLU A 83 8.89 1.42 8.61
N GLY A 84 9.94 0.74 9.09
CA GLY A 84 11.22 1.38 9.39
C GLY A 84 11.92 1.93 8.15
N VAL A 85 12.67 3.02 8.28
CA VAL A 85 13.52 3.55 7.21
C VAL A 85 14.97 3.64 7.68
N VAL A 86 15.89 3.19 6.84
CA VAL A 86 17.33 3.27 7.09
C VAL A 86 17.92 4.34 6.17
N ALA A 87 18.61 5.32 6.76
CA ALA A 87 19.36 6.31 6.01
C ALA A 87 20.84 5.93 5.96
N LEU A 88 21.40 6.01 4.76
CA LEU A 88 22.78 5.68 4.47
C LEU A 88 23.46 6.88 3.83
N ARG A 89 24.74 7.11 4.15
CA ARG A 89 25.61 8.00 3.38
C ARG A 89 26.33 7.17 2.32
N PRO A 90 25.94 7.25 1.04
CA PRO A 90 26.66 6.55 -0.02
C PRO A 90 28.02 7.22 -0.29
N PRO A 91 29.09 6.44 -0.56
CA PRO A 91 30.28 6.94 -1.21
C PRO A 91 29.92 7.63 -2.54
N ALA A 92 30.71 8.61 -2.97
CA ALA A 92 30.43 9.37 -4.19
C ALA A 92 30.29 8.48 -5.43
N ALA A 93 31.05 7.38 -5.50
CA ALA A 93 30.96 6.39 -6.59
C ALA A 93 29.61 5.68 -6.68
N LEU A 94 28.86 5.63 -5.57
CA LEU A 94 27.52 5.03 -5.51
C LEU A 94 26.40 6.04 -5.84
N LEU A 95 26.71 7.33 -5.92
CA LEU A 95 25.78 8.38 -6.37
C LEU A 95 25.78 8.52 -7.90
N ALA A 96 25.62 7.40 -8.59
CA ALA A 96 25.46 7.33 -10.04
C ALA A 96 24.19 6.55 -10.38
N PRO A 97 23.45 6.90 -11.45
CA PRO A 97 22.14 6.28 -11.75
C PRO A 97 22.20 4.75 -11.79
N GLU A 98 23.25 4.21 -12.41
CA GLU A 98 23.41 2.78 -12.58
C GLU A 98 23.82 2.06 -11.28
N ALA A 99 24.61 2.72 -10.41
CA ALA A 99 24.93 2.17 -9.09
C ALA A 99 23.69 2.16 -8.19
N LEU A 100 22.90 3.24 -8.20
CA LEU A 100 21.65 3.37 -7.44
C LEU A 100 20.61 2.33 -7.87
N ARG A 101 20.43 2.10 -9.17
CA ARG A 101 19.56 1.04 -9.69
C ARG A 101 19.94 -0.34 -9.15
N ARG A 102 21.24 -0.68 -9.19
CA ARG A 102 21.74 -1.97 -8.68
C ARG A 102 21.65 -2.10 -7.16
N LEU A 103 21.81 -1.00 -6.44
CA LEU A 103 21.62 -0.96 -4.98
C LEU A 103 20.16 -1.14 -4.59
N ALA A 104 19.24 -0.53 -5.35
CA ALA A 104 17.81 -0.62 -5.11
C ALA A 104 17.27 -2.02 -5.42
N ASP A 105 17.69 -2.62 -6.54
CA ASP A 105 17.13 -3.88 -7.04
C ASP A 105 17.91 -5.10 -6.52
N PRO A 106 17.34 -5.93 -5.62
CA PRO A 106 17.99 -7.13 -5.10
C PRO A 106 18.27 -8.19 -6.16
N VAL A 107 17.64 -8.14 -7.33
CA VAL A 107 17.90 -9.08 -8.44
C VAL A 107 19.18 -8.70 -9.20
N ALA A 108 19.62 -7.43 -9.11
CA ALA A 108 20.79 -6.89 -9.80
C ALA A 108 21.95 -6.54 -8.85
N GLU A 109 21.82 -6.90 -7.57
CA GLU A 109 22.79 -6.54 -6.53
C GLU A 109 24.17 -7.16 -6.78
N ARG A 110 25.21 -6.39 -6.49
CA ARG A 110 26.61 -6.83 -6.49
C ARG A 110 27.30 -6.34 -5.22
N LEU A 111 28.37 -7.03 -4.84
CA LEU A 111 29.26 -6.62 -3.77
C LEU A 111 29.76 -5.19 -4.00
N LEU A 112 29.67 -4.37 -2.97
CA LEU A 112 30.16 -3.00 -3.00
C LEU A 112 31.66 -2.96 -2.68
N PRO A 113 32.43 -2.10 -3.38
CA PRO A 113 33.84 -1.89 -3.05
C PRO A 113 34.01 -1.18 -1.70
N GLU A 114 33.05 -0.34 -1.34
CA GLU A 114 33.01 0.43 -0.09
C GLU A 114 31.58 0.45 0.43
N LEU A 115 31.41 0.16 1.72
CA LEU A 115 30.10 0.12 2.36
C LEU A 115 29.65 1.52 2.79
N PRO A 116 28.38 1.86 2.60
CA PRO A 116 27.86 3.15 3.04
C PRO A 116 27.77 3.24 4.57
N GLU A 117 27.87 4.47 5.09
CA GLU A 117 27.78 4.75 6.53
C GLU A 117 26.31 4.83 6.96
N LEU A 118 25.97 4.27 8.12
CA LEU A 118 24.62 4.35 8.69
C LEU A 118 24.40 5.70 9.39
N LEU A 119 23.27 6.34 9.11
CA LEU A 119 22.90 7.63 9.70
C LEU A 119 21.50 7.58 10.33
N PRO A 120 21.18 8.51 11.25
CA PRO A 120 19.80 8.74 11.67
C PRO A 120 18.91 9.10 10.47
N ALA A 121 17.75 8.46 10.36
CA ALA A 121 16.80 8.76 9.31
C ALA A 121 16.18 10.16 9.52
N PRO A 122 16.08 11.00 8.47
CA PRO A 122 15.34 12.25 8.55
C PRO A 122 13.88 12.04 8.98
N PRO A 123 13.24 13.00 9.69
CA PRO A 123 11.85 12.87 10.13
C PRO A 123 10.85 12.59 8.99
N LEU A 124 11.11 13.13 7.79
CA LEU A 124 10.26 12.93 6.60
C LEU A 124 10.56 11.62 5.83
N ALA A 125 11.56 10.83 6.26
CA ALA A 125 11.96 9.61 5.57
C ALA A 125 10.86 8.53 5.46
N PRO A 126 10.01 8.29 6.49
CA PRO A 126 8.89 7.35 6.37
C PRO A 126 7.89 7.74 5.28
N ALA A 127 7.52 9.02 5.19
CA ALA A 127 6.61 9.51 4.15
C ALA A 127 7.26 9.43 2.76
N ALA A 128 8.56 9.73 2.65
CA ALA A 128 9.29 9.55 1.40
C ALA A 128 9.24 8.09 0.93
N LEU A 129 9.55 7.13 1.82
CA LEU A 129 9.51 5.71 1.49
C LEU A 129 8.10 5.23 1.14
N ALA A 130 7.08 5.72 1.84
CA ALA A 130 5.67 5.46 1.52
C ALA A 130 5.30 5.99 0.13
N LEU A 131 5.79 7.17 -0.27
CA LEU A 131 5.57 7.72 -1.61
C LEU A 131 6.13 6.82 -2.72
N ALA A 132 7.31 6.23 -2.51
CA ALA A 132 7.88 5.24 -3.44
C ALA A 132 6.99 4.00 -3.55
N LYS A 133 6.52 3.46 -2.40
CA LYS A 133 5.61 2.31 -2.36
C LYS A 133 4.28 2.59 -3.06
N LEU A 134 3.67 3.75 -2.82
CA LEU A 134 2.44 4.19 -3.49
C LEU A 134 2.60 4.25 -5.01
N SER A 135 3.79 4.65 -5.46
CA SER A 135 4.16 4.70 -6.88
C SER A 135 4.52 3.32 -7.46
N ARG A 136 4.45 2.25 -6.65
CA ARG A 136 4.88 0.88 -6.99
C ARG A 136 6.34 0.79 -7.45
N LEU A 137 7.17 1.72 -6.96
CA LEU A 137 8.61 1.73 -7.15
C LEU A 137 9.29 1.00 -5.99
N LEU A 138 10.51 0.51 -6.21
CA LEU A 138 11.37 -0.02 -5.17
C LEU A 138 11.51 1.03 -4.06
N PRO A 139 11.29 0.67 -2.78
CA PRO A 139 11.51 1.51 -1.60
C PRO A 139 12.99 1.84 -1.36
N ALA A 140 13.56 2.60 -2.30
CA ALA A 140 14.93 3.06 -2.33
C ALA A 140 14.96 4.46 -2.96
N LEU A 141 15.41 5.46 -2.20
CA LEU A 141 15.35 6.86 -2.60
C LEU A 141 16.68 7.56 -2.33
N VAL A 142 17.09 8.42 -3.25
CA VAL A 142 18.08 9.46 -2.93
C VAL A 142 17.33 10.63 -2.32
N ALA A 143 17.80 11.13 -1.18
CA ALA A 143 17.13 12.18 -0.43
C ALA A 143 18.11 13.25 0.07
N ALA A 144 17.69 14.51 0.11
CA ALA A 144 18.49 15.59 0.66
C ALA A 144 17.61 16.66 1.34
N PRO A 145 17.96 17.15 2.53
CA PRO A 145 17.33 18.33 3.11
C PRO A 145 17.59 19.55 2.20
N VAL A 146 16.56 20.35 1.94
CA VAL A 146 16.64 21.53 1.07
C VAL A 146 15.97 22.74 1.70
N GLN A 147 16.17 23.92 1.09
CA GLN A 147 15.43 25.14 1.45
C GLN A 147 13.96 25.04 1.01
N ALA A 148 13.06 25.81 1.64
CA ALA A 148 11.63 25.82 1.35
C ALA A 148 11.30 26.11 -0.13
N GLU A 149 12.10 26.97 -0.74
CA GLU A 149 11.93 27.46 -2.11
C GLU A 149 12.46 26.48 -3.17
N ALA A 150 13.13 25.38 -2.75
CA ALA A 150 13.77 24.45 -3.66
C ALA A 150 12.77 23.81 -4.64
N ALA A 151 11.56 23.46 -4.19
CA ALA A 151 10.53 22.91 -5.04
C ALA A 151 10.14 23.88 -6.17
N ALA A 152 9.88 25.15 -5.85
CA ALA A 152 9.55 26.17 -6.85
C ALA A 152 10.72 26.43 -7.81
N ARG A 153 11.95 26.55 -7.28
CA ARG A 153 13.16 26.78 -8.09
C ARG A 153 13.45 25.66 -9.07
N LEU A 154 13.17 24.42 -8.69
CA LEU A 154 13.41 23.22 -9.51
C LEU A 154 12.17 22.79 -10.31
N GLY A 155 11.03 23.48 -10.18
CA GLY A 155 9.79 23.11 -10.86
C GLY A 155 9.22 21.76 -10.38
N LEU A 156 9.40 21.43 -9.11
CA LEU A 156 8.96 20.18 -8.50
C LEU A 156 7.66 20.35 -7.73
N LEU A 157 6.93 19.25 -7.61
CA LEU A 157 5.77 19.16 -6.72
C LEU A 157 6.25 19.05 -5.26
N ALA A 158 5.59 19.77 -4.36
CA ALA A 158 5.72 19.62 -2.92
C ALA A 158 4.43 19.00 -2.38
N VAL A 159 4.55 17.98 -1.54
CA VAL A 159 3.42 17.29 -0.91
C VAL A 159 3.66 17.18 0.60
N PRO A 160 2.66 17.49 1.45
CA PRO A 160 2.76 17.26 2.89
C PRO A 160 2.95 15.78 3.20
N ALA A 161 3.85 15.47 4.14
CA ALA A 161 4.10 14.09 4.56
C ALA A 161 2.83 13.40 5.11
N ALA A 162 1.97 14.15 5.80
CA ALA A 162 0.69 13.66 6.31
C ALA A 162 -0.23 13.18 5.18
N ASP A 163 -0.28 13.90 4.06
CA ASP A 163 -1.11 13.55 2.90
C ASP A 163 -0.62 12.26 2.24
N VAL A 164 0.70 12.09 2.11
CA VAL A 164 1.28 10.85 1.58
C VAL A 164 0.89 9.65 2.44
N LEU A 165 1.00 9.79 3.77
CA LEU A 165 0.70 8.71 4.71
C LEU A 165 -0.81 8.42 4.79
N ALA A 166 -1.66 9.43 4.65
CA ALA A 166 -3.12 9.31 4.69
C ALA A 166 -3.75 8.89 3.35
N TYR A 167 -2.99 8.94 2.25
CA TYR A 167 -3.50 8.70 0.90
C TYR A 167 -4.21 7.35 0.72
N PRO A 168 -3.69 6.19 1.18
CA PRO A 168 -4.40 4.91 1.02
C PRO A 168 -5.82 4.93 1.60
N ALA A 169 -5.99 5.53 2.78
CA ALA A 169 -7.29 5.62 3.43
C ALA A 169 -8.20 6.64 2.73
N SER A 170 -7.65 7.79 2.34
CA SER A 170 -8.38 8.87 1.67
C SER A 170 -8.88 8.44 0.28
N ALA A 171 -8.03 7.78 -0.50
CA ALA A 171 -8.39 7.22 -1.81
C ALA A 171 -9.50 6.16 -1.66
N ALA A 172 -9.38 5.25 -0.70
CA ALA A 172 -10.40 4.24 -0.45
C ALA A 172 -11.75 4.84 -0.01
N ALA A 173 -11.72 5.83 0.89
CA ALA A 173 -12.94 6.49 1.38
C ALA A 173 -13.63 7.36 0.32
N SER A 174 -12.86 7.87 -0.66
CA SER A 174 -13.37 8.72 -1.75
C SER A 174 -13.82 7.96 -3.00
N LEU A 175 -13.82 6.62 -2.96
CA LEU A 175 -14.30 5.81 -4.08
C LEU A 175 -15.74 6.21 -4.44
N THR A 176 -16.05 6.20 -5.72
CA THR A 176 -17.43 6.36 -6.23
C THR A 176 -17.68 5.36 -7.35
N ARG A 177 -18.94 4.94 -7.55
CA ARG A 177 -19.35 4.20 -8.74
C ARG A 177 -19.22 5.11 -9.96
N VAL A 178 -18.35 4.74 -10.90
CA VAL A 178 -18.08 5.54 -12.11
C VAL A 178 -18.66 4.94 -13.39
N ALA A 179 -18.93 3.64 -13.42
CA ALA A 179 -19.59 2.98 -14.53
C ALA A 179 -20.26 1.68 -14.09
N GLU A 180 -21.30 1.27 -14.80
CA GLU A 180 -21.94 -0.04 -14.66
C GLU A 180 -22.37 -0.56 -16.03
N ALA A 181 -22.14 -1.84 -16.30
CA ALA A 181 -22.59 -2.49 -17.52
C ALA A 181 -22.96 -3.95 -17.29
N ARG A 182 -23.92 -4.46 -18.08
CA ARG A 182 -24.15 -5.89 -18.20
C ARG A 182 -23.03 -6.51 -19.02
N VAL A 183 -22.35 -7.50 -18.45
CA VAL A 183 -21.23 -8.22 -19.09
C VAL A 183 -21.48 -9.72 -18.92
N PRO A 184 -22.13 -10.37 -19.91
CA PRO A 184 -22.41 -11.80 -19.83
C PRO A 184 -21.11 -12.61 -19.75
N LEU A 185 -20.96 -13.41 -18.69
CA LEU A 185 -19.83 -14.32 -18.50
C LEU A 185 -20.24 -15.75 -18.86
N GLY A 186 -19.25 -16.63 -19.05
CA GLY A 186 -19.48 -18.04 -19.39
C GLY A 186 -20.37 -18.77 -18.38
N ASP A 187 -20.03 -18.66 -17.09
CA ASP A 187 -20.79 -19.26 -15.98
C ASP A 187 -21.95 -18.36 -15.47
N ALA A 188 -21.91 -17.05 -15.76
CA ALA A 188 -22.86 -16.06 -15.23
C ALA A 188 -23.32 -15.09 -16.33
N ARG A 189 -24.31 -15.51 -17.13
CA ARG A 189 -24.81 -14.76 -18.30
C ARG A 189 -25.57 -13.47 -17.95
N ASP A 190 -25.99 -13.35 -16.70
CA ASP A 190 -26.70 -12.22 -16.11
C ASP A 190 -25.76 -11.23 -15.40
N ALA A 191 -24.44 -11.50 -15.39
CA ALA A 191 -23.50 -10.70 -14.62
C ALA A 191 -23.49 -9.21 -15.01
N ARG A 192 -23.34 -8.37 -14.00
CA ARG A 192 -23.07 -6.93 -14.11
C ARG A 192 -21.69 -6.62 -13.56
N ILE A 193 -21.00 -5.67 -14.17
CA ILE A 193 -19.72 -5.16 -13.68
C ILE A 193 -19.91 -3.70 -13.32
N VAL A 194 -19.54 -3.35 -12.09
CA VAL A 194 -19.53 -1.98 -11.56
C VAL A 194 -18.09 -1.56 -11.36
N ALA A 195 -17.70 -0.44 -11.96
CA ALA A 195 -16.38 0.16 -11.76
C ALA A 195 -16.45 1.23 -10.67
N PHE A 196 -15.43 1.23 -9.81
CA PHE A 196 -15.23 2.19 -8.74
C PHE A 196 -13.90 2.90 -8.94
N ARG A 197 -13.88 4.22 -8.77
CA ARG A 197 -12.65 5.01 -8.82
C ARG A 197 -12.68 6.12 -7.77
N ALA A 198 -11.52 6.44 -7.23
CA ALA A 198 -11.36 7.56 -6.32
C ALA A 198 -11.56 8.89 -7.08
N ALA A 199 -11.90 9.95 -6.34
CA ALA A 199 -12.22 11.26 -6.92
C ALA A 199 -11.02 11.90 -7.66
N ASP A 200 -9.80 11.48 -7.33
CA ASP A 200 -8.54 11.95 -7.92
C ASP A 200 -8.21 11.30 -9.28
N GLY A 201 -9.07 10.40 -9.78
CA GLY A 201 -8.82 9.67 -11.03
C GLY A 201 -7.77 8.57 -10.90
N GLY A 202 -7.47 8.13 -9.67
CA GLY A 202 -6.51 7.07 -9.37
C GLY A 202 -6.96 5.66 -9.76
N ILE A 203 -6.58 4.68 -8.95
CA ILE A 203 -6.78 3.26 -9.26
C ILE A 203 -8.27 2.90 -9.32
N GLU A 204 -8.62 2.12 -10.34
CA GLU A 204 -9.96 1.58 -10.54
C GLU A 204 -10.09 0.18 -9.94
N HIS A 205 -11.23 -0.08 -9.30
CA HIS A 205 -11.60 -1.38 -8.75
C HIS A 205 -12.92 -1.83 -9.36
N LEU A 206 -13.11 -3.14 -9.52
CA LEU A 206 -14.32 -3.68 -10.15
C LEU A 206 -15.10 -4.54 -9.17
N ALA A 207 -16.42 -4.47 -9.20
CA ALA A 207 -17.29 -5.49 -8.63
C ALA A 207 -17.96 -6.25 -9.76
N ILE A 208 -17.89 -7.57 -9.75
CA ILE A 208 -18.65 -8.46 -10.61
C ILE A 208 -19.81 -8.99 -9.79
N LEU A 209 -21.03 -8.64 -10.20
CA LEU A 209 -22.26 -8.99 -9.53
C LEU A 209 -22.92 -10.10 -10.36
N VAL A 210 -23.22 -11.22 -9.71
CA VAL A 210 -23.97 -12.34 -10.29
C VAL A 210 -25.34 -12.36 -9.64
N GLY A 211 -26.42 -12.41 -10.43
CA GLY A 211 -27.78 -12.20 -9.95
C GLY A 211 -28.02 -10.78 -9.41
N GLU A 212 -28.80 -10.70 -8.32
CA GLU A 212 -29.22 -9.44 -7.69
C GLU A 212 -28.83 -9.42 -6.19
N PRO A 213 -27.52 -9.43 -5.87
CA PRO A 213 -27.02 -9.48 -4.49
C PRO A 213 -27.48 -8.28 -3.65
N GLU A 214 -27.69 -7.12 -4.26
CA GLU A 214 -28.21 -5.93 -3.58
C GLU A 214 -29.64 -6.16 -3.09
N LYS A 215 -30.49 -6.88 -3.85
CA LYS A 215 -31.85 -7.21 -3.43
C LYS A 215 -31.86 -8.24 -2.31
N LEU A 216 -30.97 -9.23 -2.36
CA LEU A 216 -30.80 -10.19 -1.28
C LEU A 216 -30.38 -9.48 0.02
N ALA A 217 -29.44 -8.55 -0.06
CA ALA A 217 -29.01 -7.74 1.08
C ALA A 217 -30.15 -6.86 1.63
N ALA A 218 -30.92 -6.20 0.76
CA ALA A 218 -32.07 -5.39 1.15
C ALA A 218 -33.19 -6.20 1.84
N ALA A 219 -33.34 -7.48 1.48
CA ALA A 219 -34.25 -8.42 2.12
C ALA A 219 -33.70 -9.01 3.45
N GLY A 220 -32.54 -8.55 3.91
CA GLY A 220 -31.89 -9.00 5.15
C GLY A 220 -31.00 -10.24 4.99
N GLY A 221 -30.80 -10.74 3.77
CA GLY A 221 -29.88 -11.85 3.49
C GLY A 221 -28.42 -11.42 3.42
N ALA A 222 -27.51 -12.40 3.42
CA ALA A 222 -26.07 -12.19 3.29
C ALA A 222 -25.56 -12.79 1.96
N PRO A 223 -25.25 -11.94 0.95
CA PRO A 223 -24.69 -12.42 -0.30
C PRO A 223 -23.34 -13.11 -0.11
N LEU A 224 -23.04 -14.08 -0.98
CA LEU A 224 -21.71 -14.65 -1.07
C LEU A 224 -20.76 -13.62 -1.66
N VAL A 225 -19.69 -13.29 -0.95
CA VAL A 225 -18.72 -12.27 -1.37
C VAL A 225 -17.33 -12.87 -1.48
N ARG A 226 -16.62 -12.49 -2.56
CA ARG A 226 -15.21 -12.81 -2.77
C ARG A 226 -14.41 -11.52 -2.92
N ALA A 227 -13.56 -11.20 -1.95
CA ALA A 227 -12.53 -10.18 -2.12
C ALA A 227 -11.32 -10.78 -2.87
N HIS A 228 -11.25 -10.60 -4.18
CA HIS A 228 -10.18 -11.10 -5.04
C HIS A 228 -9.14 -10.01 -5.26
N SER A 229 -7.89 -10.25 -4.88
CA SER A 229 -6.80 -9.36 -5.27
C SER A 229 -6.34 -9.74 -6.67
N GLU A 230 -6.27 -8.76 -7.55
CA GLU A 230 -5.79 -8.87 -8.92
C GLU A 230 -4.52 -9.71 -9.01
N CYS A 231 -4.48 -10.60 -10.01
CA CYS A 231 -3.31 -11.39 -10.34
C CYS A 231 -3.25 -11.59 -11.86
N PHE A 232 -2.66 -10.63 -12.58
CA PHE A 232 -2.53 -10.64 -14.03
C PHE A 232 -2.03 -12.00 -14.57
N THR A 233 -0.93 -12.51 -14.00
CA THR A 233 -0.33 -13.77 -14.45
C THR A 233 -1.24 -14.99 -14.21
N GLY A 234 -2.02 -15.01 -13.13
CA GLY A 234 -2.88 -16.15 -12.79
C GLY A 234 -4.26 -16.06 -13.44
N ASP A 235 -4.87 -14.88 -13.35
CA ASP A 235 -6.23 -14.61 -13.79
C ASP A 235 -6.33 -14.61 -15.31
N LEU A 236 -5.43 -13.88 -15.99
CA LEU A 236 -5.44 -13.71 -17.44
C LEU A 236 -4.58 -14.74 -18.16
N LEU A 237 -3.33 -14.96 -17.71
CA LEU A 237 -2.38 -15.83 -18.43
C LEU A 237 -2.42 -17.30 -18.00
N GLY A 238 -3.17 -17.64 -16.95
CA GLY A 238 -3.28 -19.02 -16.48
C GLY A 238 -2.01 -19.60 -15.86
N SER A 239 -1.18 -18.76 -15.22
CA SER A 239 0.05 -19.20 -14.55
C SER A 239 -0.20 -20.32 -13.54
N LEU A 240 0.66 -21.35 -13.58
CA LEU A 240 0.65 -22.47 -12.65
C LEU A 240 1.35 -22.16 -11.32
N ARG A 241 2.09 -21.03 -11.21
CA ARG A 241 2.80 -20.64 -9.97
C ARG A 241 1.87 -20.25 -8.83
N CYS A 242 0.63 -19.88 -9.12
CA CYS A 242 -0.37 -19.57 -8.12
C CYS A 242 -1.71 -20.26 -8.45
N ASP A 243 -2.68 -20.08 -7.58
CA ASP A 243 -4.04 -20.60 -7.71
C ASP A 243 -5.08 -19.49 -7.95
N CYS A 244 -4.65 -18.26 -8.27
CA CYS A 244 -5.54 -17.10 -8.40
C CYS A 244 -6.57 -17.27 -9.53
N GLY A 245 -6.16 -17.76 -10.71
CA GLY A 245 -7.06 -17.96 -11.85
C GLY A 245 -8.19 -18.94 -11.55
N PRO A 246 -7.89 -20.17 -11.08
CA PRO A 246 -8.91 -21.10 -10.58
C PRO A 246 -9.79 -20.49 -9.49
N GLN A 247 -9.21 -19.74 -8.54
CA GLN A 247 -9.99 -19.07 -7.50
C GLN A 247 -10.94 -18.00 -8.06
N LEU A 248 -10.54 -17.20 -9.06
CA LEU A 248 -11.40 -16.19 -9.69
C LEU A 248 -12.61 -16.86 -10.36
N ARG A 249 -12.34 -17.82 -11.26
CA ARG A 249 -13.38 -18.52 -12.02
C ARG A 249 -14.30 -19.34 -11.14
N GLY A 250 -13.73 -20.10 -10.20
CA GLY A 250 -14.52 -20.92 -9.28
C GLY A 250 -15.40 -20.09 -8.34
N ALA A 251 -14.99 -18.87 -7.98
CA ALA A 251 -15.85 -17.97 -7.20
C ALA A 251 -17.06 -17.52 -8.02
N ILE A 252 -16.86 -17.11 -9.29
CA ILE A 252 -17.95 -16.71 -10.19
C ILE A 252 -18.89 -17.90 -10.43
N HIS A 253 -18.35 -19.09 -10.70
CA HIS A 253 -19.14 -20.31 -10.87
C HIS A 253 -19.97 -20.63 -9.64
N ARG A 254 -19.39 -20.56 -8.44
CA ARG A 254 -20.10 -20.78 -7.18
C ARG A 254 -21.23 -19.75 -6.97
N MET A 255 -20.98 -18.47 -7.26
CA MET A 255 -22.00 -17.43 -7.18
C MET A 255 -23.15 -17.68 -8.16
N ALA A 256 -22.85 -18.17 -9.37
CA ALA A 256 -23.86 -18.55 -10.36
C ALA A 256 -24.72 -19.73 -9.90
N GLN A 257 -24.12 -20.73 -9.25
CA GLN A 257 -24.86 -21.86 -8.65
C GLN A 257 -25.81 -21.40 -7.54
N GLU A 258 -25.40 -20.43 -6.72
CA GLU A 258 -26.25 -19.85 -5.67
C GLU A 258 -27.26 -18.81 -6.21
N GLY A 259 -27.07 -18.34 -7.45
CA GLY A 259 -27.91 -17.33 -8.08
C GLY A 259 -27.71 -15.90 -7.54
N SER A 260 -26.72 -15.68 -6.68
CA SER A 260 -26.45 -14.37 -6.08
C SER A 260 -25.03 -14.30 -5.51
N GLY A 261 -24.29 -13.24 -5.85
CA GLY A 261 -22.99 -12.97 -5.21
C GLY A 261 -22.24 -11.79 -5.78
N VAL A 262 -21.18 -11.39 -5.07
CA VAL A 262 -20.30 -10.28 -5.46
C VAL A 262 -18.85 -10.71 -5.42
N LEU A 263 -18.15 -10.61 -6.55
CA LEU A 263 -16.70 -10.69 -6.60
C LEU A 263 -16.12 -9.28 -6.70
N LEU A 264 -15.40 -8.85 -5.68
CA LEU A 264 -14.63 -7.61 -5.70
C LEU A 264 -13.26 -7.91 -6.30
N TYR A 265 -12.99 -7.38 -7.49
CA TYR A 265 -11.69 -7.43 -8.15
C TYR A 265 -10.89 -6.18 -7.76
N LEU A 266 -10.05 -6.35 -6.73
CA LEU A 266 -9.24 -5.30 -6.16
C LEU A 266 -7.91 -5.21 -6.92
N ALA A 267 -7.66 -4.10 -7.61
CA ALA A 267 -6.39 -3.76 -8.27
C ALA A 267 -5.20 -3.62 -7.30
N GLN A 268 -4.85 -4.73 -6.66
CA GLN A 268 -3.88 -4.91 -5.58
C GLN A 268 -2.91 -6.05 -5.93
N GLU A 269 -2.37 -6.00 -7.15
CA GLU A 269 -1.44 -6.99 -7.68
C GLU A 269 -0.21 -7.17 -6.75
N GLY A 270 0.25 -8.42 -6.64
CA GLY A 270 1.46 -8.76 -5.89
C GLY A 270 1.36 -8.53 -4.38
N ARG A 271 0.15 -8.52 -3.80
CA ARG A 271 -0.09 -8.05 -2.41
C ARG A 271 0.22 -6.56 -2.23
N GLY A 272 -0.08 -5.75 -3.24
CA GLY A 272 0.09 -4.30 -3.22
C GLY A 272 1.43 -3.78 -3.75
N ILE A 273 2.41 -4.67 -4.00
CA ILE A 273 3.73 -4.27 -4.52
C ILE A 273 3.74 -3.99 -6.04
N GLY A 274 2.67 -4.36 -6.74
CA GLY A 274 2.53 -4.20 -8.20
C GLY A 274 3.15 -5.34 -9.02
N LEU A 275 2.81 -5.38 -10.31
CA LEU A 275 3.20 -6.47 -11.22
C LEU A 275 4.71 -6.58 -11.41
N VAL A 276 5.39 -5.45 -11.65
CA VAL A 276 6.84 -5.43 -11.91
C VAL A 276 7.61 -6.00 -10.72
N ASN A 277 7.28 -5.56 -9.50
CA ASN A 277 7.96 -6.05 -8.29
C ASN A 277 7.56 -7.49 -7.95
N LYS A 278 6.34 -7.94 -8.29
CA LYS A 278 5.98 -9.36 -8.22
C LYS A 278 6.87 -10.22 -9.12
N LEU A 279 7.21 -9.75 -10.32
CA LEU A 279 8.13 -10.48 -11.21
C LEU A 279 9.56 -10.49 -10.65
N ARG A 280 10.03 -9.39 -10.05
CA ARG A 280 11.30 -9.37 -9.30
C ARG A 280 11.28 -10.38 -8.14
N ALA A 281 10.18 -10.43 -7.39
CA ALA A 281 9.99 -11.38 -6.29
C ALA A 281 10.01 -12.83 -6.80
N TYR A 282 9.47 -13.10 -7.98
CA TYR A 282 9.56 -14.42 -8.62
C TYR A 282 11.00 -14.81 -8.95
N THR A 283 11.81 -13.89 -9.47
CA THR A 283 13.24 -14.17 -9.69
C THR A 283 13.97 -14.49 -8.39
N LEU A 284 13.66 -13.75 -7.31
CA LEU A 284 14.21 -14.02 -5.98
C LEU A 284 13.76 -15.38 -5.43
N GLN A 285 12.50 -15.76 -5.66
CA GLN A 285 11.97 -17.07 -5.26
C GLN A 285 12.60 -18.22 -6.04
N ASP A 286 12.87 -18.04 -7.33
CA ASP A 286 13.61 -19.00 -8.13
C ASP A 286 15.05 -19.18 -7.60
N GLY A 287 15.58 -18.17 -6.90
CA GLY A 287 16.83 -18.22 -6.14
C GLY A 287 16.72 -18.81 -4.73
N GLY A 288 15.54 -19.27 -4.30
CA GLY A 288 15.32 -20.00 -3.05
C GLY A 288 14.67 -19.20 -1.91
N LEU A 289 14.35 -17.92 -2.10
CA LEU A 289 13.58 -17.14 -1.13
C LEU A 289 12.11 -17.59 -1.11
N ASP A 290 11.47 -17.56 0.05
CA ASP A 290 10.02 -17.70 0.10
C ASP A 290 9.31 -16.38 -0.30
N THR A 291 7.98 -16.41 -0.42
CA THR A 291 7.20 -15.23 -0.82
C THR A 291 7.38 -14.03 0.13
N LEU A 292 7.45 -14.29 1.45
CA LEU A 292 7.57 -13.22 2.44
C LEU A 292 8.97 -12.61 2.40
N ASP A 293 10.00 -13.45 2.36
CA ASP A 293 11.38 -13.01 2.39
C ASP A 293 11.77 -12.31 1.07
N ALA A 294 11.20 -12.75 -0.07
CA ALA A 294 11.36 -12.06 -1.35
C ALA A 294 10.74 -10.64 -1.36
N ASN A 295 9.54 -10.47 -0.81
CA ASN A 295 8.91 -9.14 -0.69
C ASN A 295 9.72 -8.20 0.19
N ARG A 296 10.22 -8.73 1.32
CA ARG A 296 11.08 -7.99 2.25
C ARG A 296 12.41 -7.58 1.62
N ALA A 297 13.02 -8.46 0.82
CA ALA A 297 14.24 -8.14 0.07
C ALA A 297 14.03 -6.97 -0.91
N LEU A 298 12.83 -6.86 -1.51
CA LEU A 298 12.45 -5.73 -2.35
C LEU A 298 12.13 -4.45 -1.57
N GLY A 299 12.04 -4.51 -0.25
CA GLY A 299 11.73 -3.38 0.63
C GLY A 299 10.25 -3.18 0.96
N TYR A 300 9.41 -4.17 0.65
CA TYR A 300 7.98 -4.17 1.01
C TYR A 300 7.71 -4.97 2.28
N GLY A 301 6.57 -4.71 2.91
CA GLY A 301 6.03 -5.50 4.02
C GLY A 301 5.54 -6.87 3.58
N ALA A 302 5.02 -7.65 4.54
CA ALA A 302 4.45 -8.95 4.25
C ALA A 302 3.21 -8.86 3.33
N ASP A 303 2.41 -7.81 3.54
CA ASP A 303 1.18 -7.53 2.84
C ASP A 303 0.86 -6.02 2.87
N GLU A 304 0.84 -5.37 1.71
CA GLU A 304 0.62 -3.91 1.61
C GLU A 304 -0.85 -3.57 1.29
N ARG A 305 -1.76 -4.55 1.40
CA ARG A 305 -3.16 -4.39 1.00
C ARG A 305 -4.01 -3.80 2.13
N GLY A 306 -4.85 -2.84 1.78
CA GLY A 306 -5.93 -2.35 2.62
C GLY A 306 -7.29 -2.98 2.28
N PHE A 307 -8.14 -3.18 3.28
CA PHE A 307 -9.50 -3.70 3.12
C PHE A 307 -10.58 -2.60 3.05
N LEU A 308 -10.23 -1.35 3.35
CA LEU A 308 -11.16 -0.22 3.29
C LEU A 308 -11.77 -0.06 1.90
N VAL A 309 -10.98 -0.26 0.83
CA VAL A 309 -11.47 -0.26 -0.57
C VAL A 309 -12.64 -1.24 -0.74
N ALA A 310 -12.46 -2.48 -0.28
CA ALA A 310 -13.48 -3.51 -0.41
C ALA A 310 -14.73 -3.19 0.43
N ALA A 311 -14.55 -2.67 1.64
CA ALA A 311 -15.65 -2.25 2.49
C ALA A 311 -16.44 -1.09 1.88
N THR A 312 -15.76 -0.06 1.35
CA THR A 312 -16.39 1.08 0.70
C THR A 312 -17.15 0.68 -0.56
N MET A 313 -16.61 -0.25 -1.38
CA MET A 313 -17.33 -0.81 -2.52
C MET A 313 -18.61 -1.54 -2.09
N LEU A 314 -18.54 -2.40 -1.06
CA LEU A 314 -19.70 -3.13 -0.55
C LEU A 314 -20.76 -2.19 0.03
N GLU A 315 -20.34 -1.18 0.80
CA GLU A 315 -21.24 -0.16 1.33
C GLU A 315 -21.97 0.58 0.22
N GLN A 316 -21.26 1.00 -0.83
CA GLN A 316 -21.89 1.63 -1.99
C GLN A 316 -22.83 0.69 -2.73
N LEU A 317 -22.59 -0.63 -2.70
CA LEU A 317 -23.51 -1.66 -3.20
C LEU A 317 -24.72 -1.90 -2.28
N GLY A 318 -24.79 -1.25 -1.12
CA GLY A 318 -25.84 -1.46 -0.12
C GLY A 318 -25.66 -2.77 0.68
N ILE A 319 -24.46 -3.36 0.66
CA ILE A 319 -24.15 -4.65 1.25
C ILE A 319 -23.26 -4.44 2.48
N ARG A 320 -23.82 -4.62 3.68
CA ARG A 320 -23.06 -4.50 4.95
C ARG A 320 -22.88 -5.83 5.68
N ARG A 321 -23.45 -6.91 5.15
CA ARG A 321 -23.47 -8.25 5.73
C ARG A 321 -23.19 -9.28 4.65
N VAL A 322 -22.22 -10.16 4.87
CA VAL A 322 -21.70 -11.06 3.84
C VAL A 322 -21.35 -12.44 4.39
N ARG A 323 -21.40 -13.46 3.53
CA ARG A 323 -20.66 -14.71 3.71
C ARG A 323 -19.38 -14.62 2.88
N LEU A 324 -18.21 -14.75 3.49
CA LEU A 324 -16.94 -14.45 2.81
C LEU A 324 -16.27 -15.73 2.28
N LEU A 325 -16.11 -15.79 0.96
CA LEU A 325 -15.44 -16.87 0.24
C LEU A 325 -13.91 -16.72 0.31
N THR A 326 -13.30 -17.25 1.36
CA THR A 326 -11.87 -17.07 1.66
C THR A 326 -11.26 -18.22 2.48
N ASN A 327 -9.97 -18.45 2.28
CA ASN A 327 -9.13 -19.25 3.17
C ASN A 327 -8.17 -18.39 4.01
N ASN A 328 -8.18 -17.07 3.82
CA ASN A 328 -7.34 -16.16 4.58
C ASN A 328 -8.15 -15.54 5.73
N PRO A 329 -7.84 -15.86 7.00
CA PRO A 329 -8.46 -15.23 8.17
C PRO A 329 -8.31 -13.71 8.20
N ASP A 330 -7.19 -13.17 7.72
CA ASP A 330 -6.93 -11.72 7.73
C ASP A 330 -7.94 -10.96 6.86
N LYS A 331 -8.47 -11.58 5.79
CA LYS A 331 -9.53 -10.95 4.98
C LYS A 331 -10.83 -10.80 5.75
N MET A 332 -11.14 -11.77 6.62
CA MET A 332 -12.33 -11.69 7.47
C MET A 332 -12.15 -10.60 8.53
N ALA A 333 -11.01 -10.64 9.24
CA ALA A 333 -10.69 -9.66 10.27
C ALA A 333 -10.62 -8.24 9.70
N GLY A 334 -9.98 -8.06 8.54
CA GLY A 334 -9.84 -6.77 7.88
C GLY A 334 -11.17 -6.16 7.42
N LEU A 335 -12.06 -6.95 6.80
CA LEU A 335 -13.40 -6.46 6.44
C LEU A 335 -14.26 -6.15 7.68
N ALA A 336 -14.17 -6.98 8.72
CA ALA A 336 -14.87 -6.74 9.99
C ALA A 336 -14.39 -5.45 10.68
N ALA A 337 -13.08 -5.20 10.69
CA ALA A 337 -12.49 -3.97 11.21
C ALA A 337 -12.94 -2.72 10.43
N CYS A 338 -13.30 -2.87 9.15
CA CYS A 338 -13.88 -1.82 8.33
C CYS A 338 -15.42 -1.72 8.42
N GLY A 339 -16.06 -2.42 9.36
CA GLY A 339 -17.50 -2.30 9.62
C GLY A 339 -18.41 -3.23 8.81
N ILE A 340 -17.86 -4.18 8.05
CA ILE A 340 -18.65 -5.20 7.35
C ILE A 340 -18.93 -6.39 8.27
N THR A 341 -20.20 -6.76 8.44
CA THR A 341 -20.58 -7.97 9.19
C THR A 341 -20.25 -9.21 8.36
N VAL A 342 -19.27 -10.00 8.79
CA VAL A 342 -18.94 -11.29 8.18
C VAL A 342 -19.65 -12.39 8.95
N GLU A 343 -20.74 -12.93 8.40
CA GLU A 343 -21.56 -13.95 9.08
C GLU A 343 -20.87 -15.32 9.17
N GLY A 344 -20.01 -15.60 8.21
CA GLY A 344 -19.31 -16.87 8.15
C GLY A 344 -18.26 -16.91 7.06
N ARG A 345 -17.35 -17.89 7.21
CA ARG A 345 -16.35 -18.24 6.22
C ARG A 345 -16.91 -19.33 5.31
N GLU A 346 -16.84 -19.10 4.01
CA GLU A 346 -17.05 -20.12 2.99
C GLU A 346 -15.68 -20.54 2.46
N ALA A 347 -15.39 -21.84 2.48
CA ALA A 347 -14.09 -22.36 2.03
C ALA A 347 -13.91 -22.15 0.53
N HIS A 348 -12.71 -21.75 0.11
CA HIS A 348 -12.39 -21.47 -1.30
C HIS A 348 -11.10 -22.13 -1.74
N GLN A 349 -11.08 -23.46 -1.70
CA GLN A 349 -9.88 -24.26 -1.92
C GLN A 349 -9.93 -24.96 -3.28
N PHE A 350 -8.76 -25.11 -3.90
CA PHE A 350 -8.56 -25.82 -5.16
C PHE A 350 -7.37 -26.75 -4.99
N ALA A 351 -7.38 -27.87 -5.72
CA ALA A 351 -6.28 -28.80 -5.70
C ALA A 351 -4.97 -28.13 -6.13
N ALA A 352 -3.88 -28.47 -5.45
CA ALA A 352 -2.55 -28.07 -5.87
C ALA A 352 -2.23 -28.72 -7.24
N ASN A 353 -1.45 -28.03 -8.06
CA ASN A 353 -1.15 -28.46 -9.42
C ASN A 353 0.27 -29.05 -9.58
N GLY A 354 0.95 -29.32 -8.46
CA GLY A 354 2.33 -29.78 -8.43
C GLY A 354 3.38 -28.65 -8.50
N VAL A 355 3.08 -27.58 -9.25
CA VAL A 355 3.97 -26.40 -9.40
C VAL A 355 3.79 -25.43 -8.24
N ASN A 356 2.56 -25.18 -7.80
CA ASN A 356 2.24 -24.23 -6.73
C ASN A 356 2.34 -24.80 -5.31
N ASN A 357 2.86 -26.01 -5.13
CA ASN A 357 2.93 -26.67 -3.81
C ASN A 357 3.67 -25.82 -2.77
N GLY A 358 4.87 -25.31 -3.13
CA GLY A 358 5.66 -24.45 -2.25
C GLY A 358 4.93 -23.14 -1.91
N TYR A 359 4.29 -22.53 -2.90
CA TYR A 359 3.49 -21.31 -2.71
C TYR A 359 2.32 -21.53 -1.74
N LEU A 360 1.58 -22.64 -1.86
CA LEU A 360 0.49 -22.99 -0.96
C LEU A 360 1.00 -23.32 0.46
N ALA A 361 2.14 -24.00 0.57
CA ALA A 361 2.78 -24.27 1.85
C ALA A 361 3.19 -22.96 2.55
N THR A 362 3.82 -22.01 1.85
CA THR A 362 4.14 -20.69 2.41
C THR A 362 2.88 -19.94 2.82
N LYS A 363 1.80 -19.97 2.03
CA LYS A 363 0.50 -19.37 2.41
C LYS A 363 -0.04 -19.92 3.73
N ALA A 364 0.00 -21.23 3.91
CA ALA A 364 -0.46 -21.86 5.15
C ALA A 364 0.46 -21.51 6.33
N ALA A 365 1.78 -21.73 6.17
CA ALA A 365 2.73 -21.63 7.26
C ALA A 365 3.09 -20.20 7.68
N ARG A 366 3.25 -19.28 6.71
CA ARG A 366 3.71 -17.90 6.97
C ARG A 366 2.57 -16.88 7.00
N PHE A 367 1.46 -17.16 6.32
CA PHE A 367 0.32 -16.23 6.22
C PHE A 367 -0.97 -16.78 6.88
N GLY A 368 -0.91 -17.92 7.58
CA GLY A 368 -2.04 -18.46 8.34
C GLY A 368 -3.24 -18.90 7.50
N HIS A 369 -3.06 -19.16 6.21
CA HIS A 369 -4.16 -19.59 5.35
C HIS A 369 -4.68 -20.97 5.77
N LEU A 370 -6.01 -21.10 5.87
CA LEU A 370 -6.74 -22.34 6.16
C LEU A 370 -6.84 -23.20 4.90
N LEU A 371 -5.76 -23.92 4.60
CA LEU A 371 -5.65 -24.86 3.48
C LEU A 371 -5.61 -26.28 4.08
N GLY A 372 -6.75 -26.98 4.01
CA GLY A 372 -6.98 -28.25 4.69
C GLY A 372 -8.46 -28.59 4.74
#